data_AF-A0A411Z644-F1
#
_entry.id   AF-A0A411Z644-F1
#
_cell.length_a   1.000
_cell.length_b   1.000
_cell.length_c   1.000
_cell.angle_alpha   90.00
_cell.angle_beta   90.00
_cell.angle_gamma   90.00
#
_symmetry.space_group_name_H-M   'P 1'
#
loop_
_entity.id
_entity.type
_entity.pdbx_description
1 polymer ?
#
loop_
_entity_poly.entity_id
_entity_poly.type
_entity_poly.pdbx_seq_one_letter_code
_entity_poly.pdbx_strand_id
1 'polypeptide(L)' 'MKKDYSQAQVAWRMVIELVAGLVIGFGIGYGLDTLLGTMPIFLVLFIGFGLAAGVKTMLRSANELQERRLAKDAADQRDD' A
#
# COMPACT_ATOMS: atom_id res chain seq x y z
N MET A 1 23.81 5.37 -17.47
CA MET A 1 22.38 5.20 -17.11
C MET A 1 22.25 4.07 -16.09
N LYS A 2 22.20 4.40 -14.78
CA LYS A 2 21.87 3.47 -13.68
C LYS A 2 21.17 4.29 -12.58
N LYS A 3 19.96 4.81 -12.82
CA LYS A 3 19.24 5.61 -11.80
C LYS A 3 17.75 5.24 -11.63
N ASP A 4 17.21 4.31 -12.42
CA ASP A 4 15.75 4.12 -12.48
C ASP A 4 15.21 2.92 -11.66
N TYR A 5 16.06 1.96 -11.27
CA TYR A 5 15.62 0.76 -10.55
C TYR A 5 15.04 1.05 -9.15
N SER A 6 15.60 2.04 -8.43
CA SER A 6 15.15 2.37 -7.08
C SER A 6 13.76 3.03 -7.07
N GLN A 7 13.44 3.87 -8.07
CA GLN A 7 12.14 4.53 -8.16
C GLN A 7 11.04 3.54 -8.59
N ALA A 8 11.38 2.64 -9.51
CA ALA A 8 10.45 1.60 -9.96
C ALA A 8 10.06 0.66 -8.81
N GLN A 9 11.02 0.22 -7.99
CA GLN A 9 10.74 -0.65 -6.85
C GLN A 9 9.85 0.04 -5.81
N VAL A 10 10.04 1.33 -5.60
CA VAL A 10 9.21 2.14 -4.71
C VAL A 10 7.77 2.24 -5.22
N ALA A 11 7.60 2.58 -6.50
CA ALA A 11 6.28 2.64 -7.13
C ALA A 11 5.58 1.27 -7.08
N TRP A 12 6.31 0.20 -7.36
CA TRP A 12 5.79 -1.16 -7.31
C TRP A 12 5.33 -1.59 -5.91
N ARG A 13 6.07 -1.21 -4.85
CA ARG A 13 5.66 -1.49 -3.47
C ARG A 13 4.35 -0.81 -3.12
N MET A 14 4.19 0.46 -3.50
CA MET A 14 2.94 1.20 -3.28
C MET A 14 1.74 0.54 -3.97
N VAL A 15 1.94 0.03 -5.19
CA VAL A 15 0.91 -0.74 -5.90
C VAL A 15 0.56 -2.03 -5.16
N ILE A 16 1.56 -2.80 -4.72
CA ILE A 16 1.33 -4.04 -3.96
C ILE A 16 0.59 -3.74 -2.66
N GLU A 17 0.94 -2.68 -1.94
CA GLU A 17 0.29 -2.32 -0.67
C GLU A 17 -1.21 -2.01 -0.87
N LEU A 18 -1.54 -1.27 -1.92
CA LEU A 18 -2.93 -0.99 -2.32
C LEU A 18 -3.67 -2.27 -2.74
N VAL A 19 -3.07 -3.07 -3.62
CA VAL A 19 -3.67 -4.30 -4.16
C VAL A 19 -3.85 -5.34 -3.05
N ALA A 20 -2.88 -5.49 -2.15
CA ALA A 20 -2.97 -6.42 -1.02
C ALA A 20 -4.14 -6.06 -0.09
N GLY A 21 -4.32 -4.77 0.23
CA GLY A 21 -5.47 -4.31 1.02
C GLY A 21 -6.81 -4.66 0.36
N LEU A 22 -6.93 -4.41 -0.94
CA LEU A 22 -8.12 -4.75 -1.72
C LEU A 22 -8.37 -6.26 -1.79
N VAL A 23 -7.34 -7.07 -2.05
CA VAL A 23 -7.45 -8.54 -2.12
C VAL A 23 -7.87 -9.12 -0.78
N ILE A 24 -7.32 -8.63 0.33
CA ILE A 24 -7.71 -9.05 1.68
C ILE A 24 -9.17 -8.66 1.96
N GLY A 25 -9.56 -7.41 1.68
CA GLY A 25 -10.92 -6.93 1.87
C GLY A 25 -11.94 -7.71 1.04
N PHE A 26 -11.62 -7.94 -0.24
CA PHE A 26 -12.44 -8.76 -1.13
C PHE A 26 -12.55 -10.20 -0.64
N GLY A 27 -11.42 -10.84 -0.29
CA GLY A 27 -11.41 -12.23 0.16
C GLY A 27 -12.23 -12.45 1.42
N ILE A 28 -12.10 -11.57 2.41
CA ILE A 28 -12.90 -11.63 3.65
C ILE A 28 -14.37 -11.35 3.37
N GLY A 29 -14.67 -10.27 2.65
CA GLY A 29 -16.05 -9.88 2.36
C GLY A 29 -16.80 -10.92 1.54
N TYR A 30 -16.16 -11.47 0.51
CA TYR A 30 -16.73 -12.55 -0.30
C TYR A 30 -16.90 -13.85 0.51
N GLY A 31 -15.91 -14.21 1.32
CA GLY A 31 -16.00 -15.37 2.21
C GLY A 31 -17.16 -15.27 3.21
N LEU A 32 -17.33 -14.11 3.85
CA LEU A 32 -18.44 -13.89 4.78
C LEU A 32 -19.79 -13.88 4.09
N ASP A 33 -19.92 -13.19 2.95
CA ASP A 33 -21.19 -13.13 2.21
C ASP A 33 -21.62 -14.50 1.68
N THR A 34 -20.67 -15.36 1.28
CA THR A 34 -20.96 -16.73 0.81
C THR A 34 -21.35 -17.67 1.94
N LEU A 35 -20.75 -17.55 3.13
CA LEU A 35 -21.07 -18.38 4.29
C LEU A 35 -22.39 -17.96 4.96
N LEU A 36 -22.70 -16.67 4.97
CA LEU A 36 -23.87 -16.11 5.67
C LEU A 36 -25.06 -15.85 4.74
N GLY A 37 -24.88 -15.94 3.41
CA GLY A 37 -25.92 -15.66 2.43
C GLY A 37 -26.31 -14.17 2.32
N THR A 38 -25.44 -13.27 2.77
CA THR A 38 -25.69 -11.82 2.87
C THR A 38 -25.17 -11.01 1.68
N MET A 39 -24.79 -11.67 0.59
CA MET A 39 -24.19 -11.01 -0.57
C MET A 39 -25.09 -9.85 -1.07
N PRO A 40 -24.56 -8.61 -1.24
CA PRO A 40 -23.15 -8.18 -1.21
C PRO A 40 -22.74 -7.34 0.02
N ILE A 41 -23.39 -7.49 1.18
CA ILE A 41 -23.24 -6.56 2.31
C ILE A 41 -21.81 -6.55 2.86
N PHE A 42 -21.27 -7.71 3.26
CA PHE A 42 -19.91 -7.77 3.81
C PHE A 42 -18.86 -7.52 2.74
N LEU A 43 -19.12 -7.90 1.49
CA LEU A 43 -18.24 -7.58 0.37
C LEU A 43 -17.99 -6.08 0.25
N VAL A 44 -19.04 -5.26 0.24
CA VAL A 44 -18.90 -3.80 0.12
C VAL A 44 -18.19 -3.21 1.35
N LEU A 45 -18.57 -3.64 2.56
CA LEU A 45 -17.96 -3.15 3.79
C LEU A 45 -16.47 -3.47 3.88
N PHE A 46 -16.09 -4.73 3.61
CA PHE A 46 -14.70 -5.14 3.71
C PHE A 46 -13.84 -4.66 2.54
N ILE A 47 -14.39 -4.42 1.35
CA ILE A 47 -13.68 -3.67 0.30
C ILE A 47 -13.34 -2.26 0.79
N GLY A 48 -14.28 -1.58 1.44
CA GLY A 48 -14.04 -0.26 2.04
C GLY A 48 -12.92 -0.30 3.09
N PHE A 49 -12.96 -1.26 4.01
CA PHE A 49 -11.90 -1.43 5.01
C PHE A 49 -10.55 -1.84 4.39
N GLY A 50 -10.56 -2.72 3.40
CA GLY A 50 -9.37 -3.17 2.68
C GLY A 50 -8.69 -2.03 1.94
N LEU A 51 -9.47 -1.17 1.27
CA LEU A 51 -8.97 0.03 0.61
C LEU A 51 -8.43 1.05 1.63
N ALA A 52 -9.13 1.28 2.74
CA ALA A 52 -8.64 2.17 3.80
C ALA A 52 -7.30 1.68 4.39
N ALA A 53 -7.16 0.37 4.61
CA ALA A 53 -5.91 -0.24 5.07
C ALA A 53 -4.79 -0.14 4.01
N GLY A 54 -5.10 -0.43 2.75
CA GLY A 54 -4.17 -0.33 1.62
C GLY A 54 -3.64 1.09 1.43
N VAL A 55 -4.52 2.10 1.43
CA VAL A 55 -4.12 3.51 1.33
C VAL A 55 -3.28 3.93 2.54
N LYS A 56 -3.68 3.54 3.76
CA LYS A 56 -2.91 3.87 4.98
C LYS A 56 -1.48 3.33 4.94
N THR A 57 -1.30 2.09 4.46
CA THR A 57 0.03 1.48 4.34
C THR A 57 0.85 2.13 3.23
N MET A 58 0.24 2.40 2.07
CA MET A 58 0.87 3.15 0.98
C MET A 58 1.37 4.53 1.44
N LEU A 59 0.54 5.30 2.15
CA LEU A 59 0.91 6.64 2.63
C LEU A 59 2.05 6.56 3.66
N ARG A 60 2.02 5.57 4.55
CA ARG A 60 3.13 5.32 5.47
C ARG A 60 4.42 5.04 4.71
N SER A 61 4.36 4.21 3.68
CA SER A 61 5.49 3.90 2.80
C SER A 61 6.03 5.14 2.09
N ALA A 62 5.14 5.98 1.56
CA ALA A 62 5.52 7.23 0.91
C ALA A 62 6.28 8.16 1.87
N ASN A 63 5.80 8.34 3.10
CA ASN A 63 6.44 9.17 4.11
C ASN A 63 7.83 8.64 4.50
N GLU A 64 7.93 7.33 4.76
CA GLU A 64 9.22 6.70 5.11
C GLU A 64 10.25 6.85 3.98
N LEU A 65 9.81 6.76 2.73
CA LEU A 65 10.66 6.96 1.56
C LEU A 65 11.11 8.41 1.40
N GLN A 66 10.24 9.37 1.73
CA GLN A 66 10.58 10.79 1.70
C GLN A 66 11.61 11.13 2.78
N GLU A 67 11.42 10.65 4.01
CA GLU A 67 12.37 10.83 5.12
C GLU A 67 13.74 10.23 4.80
N ARG A 68 13.78 9.01 4.26
CA ARG A 68 15.04 8.35 3.85
C ARG A 68 15.79 9.14 2.76
N ARG A 69 15.08 9.79 1.84
CA ARG A 69 15.71 10.65 0.82
C ARG A 69 16.31 11.90 1.45
N LEU A 70 15.55 12.61 2.27
CA LEU A 70 16.01 13.82 2.96
C LEU A 70 17.24 13.54 3.83
N ALA A 71 17.23 12.43 4.57
CA ALA A 71 18.37 12.01 5.39
C ALA A 71 19.60 11.68 4.55
N LYS A 72 19.42 11.07 3.37
CA LYS A 72 20.52 10.75 2.46
C LYS A 72 21.11 12.02 1.83
N ASP A 73 20.26 12.92 1.35
CA ASP A 73 20.70 14.19 0.74
C ASP A 73 21.47 15.05 1.76
N ALA A 74 21.06 15.05 3.04
CA ALA A 74 21.73 15.77 4.12
C ALA A 74 23.06 15.12 4.56
N ALA A 75 23.23 13.81 4.38
CA ALA A 75 24.49 13.12 4.63
C ALA A 75 25.49 13.40 3.50
N ASP A 76 25.05 13.30 2.24
CA ASP A 76 25.88 13.59 1.07
C ASP A 76 26.40 15.05 1.11
N GLN A 77 25.60 16.02 1.58
CA GLN A 77 26.02 17.42 1.76
C GLN A 77 27.04 17.68 2.88
N ARG A 78 27.24 16.74 3.81
CA ARG A 78 28.22 16.89 4.91
C ARG A 78 29.59 16.29 4.59
N ASP A 79 29.63 15.41 3.59
CA ASP A 79 30.84 14.72 3.15
C ASP A 79 31.53 15.46 1.97
N ASP A 80 30.89 16.49 1.41
CA ASP A 80 31.43 17.47 0.44
C ASP A 80 32.02 18.72 1.13
#